data_AF-A0A8D0CVV3-F1
#
_entry.id   AF-A0A8D0CVV3-F1
#
_cell.length_a   1.000
_cell.length_b   1.000
_cell.length_c   1.000
_cell.angle_alpha   90.00
_cell.angle_beta   90.00
_cell.angle_gamma   90.00
#
_symmetry.space_group_name_H-M   'P 1'
#
loop_
_entity.id
_entity.type
_entity.pdbx_description
1 polymer ?
#
loop_
_entity_poly.entity_id
_entity_poly.type
_entity_poly.pdbx_seq_one_letter_code
_entity_poly.pdbx_strand_id
1 'polypeptide(L)'
;ILPLKTPVITIPPLLKLAALIVTILGLLLALELASLTSKQFKPTPHLALHHFSNILGFFPAIIHRFIPKLNLVLGQTIASQIVDQT
;
A
#
# COMPACT_ATOMS: atom_id res chain seq x y z
N ILE A 1 39.66 -15.51 -14.02
CA ILE A 1 38.72 -16.08 -15.02
C ILE A 1 37.32 -15.92 -14.46
N LEU A 2 36.48 -15.08 -15.08
CA LEU A 2 35.07 -14.99 -14.74
C LEU A 2 34.32 -16.08 -15.52
N PRO A 3 33.34 -16.78 -14.92
CA PRO A 3 32.56 -17.77 -15.65
C PRO A 3 31.70 -17.04 -16.71
N LEU A 4 31.99 -17.29 -17.99
CA LEU A 4 31.27 -16.67 -19.12
C LEU A 4 29.97 -17.40 -19.49
N LYS A 5 29.69 -18.56 -18.86
CA LYS A 5 28.48 -19.34 -19.13
C LYS A 5 27.44 -19.10 -18.04
N THR A 6 26.26 -18.69 -18.46
CA THR A 6 25.09 -18.69 -17.59
C THR A 6 24.83 -20.11 -17.08
N PRO A 7 24.66 -20.30 -15.77
CA PRO A 7 24.28 -21.61 -15.24
C PRO A 7 22.90 -22.00 -15.79
N VAL A 8 22.75 -23.26 -16.19
CA VAL A 8 21.44 -23.79 -16.61
C VAL A 8 20.57 -23.89 -15.36
N ILE A 9 19.58 -23.02 -15.25
CA ILE A 9 18.56 -23.07 -14.20
C ILE A 9 17.33 -23.78 -14.76
N THR A 10 16.95 -24.90 -14.17
CA THR A 10 15.69 -25.60 -14.50
C THR A 10 14.57 -25.03 -13.65
N ILE A 11 13.63 -24.32 -14.29
CA ILE A 11 12.42 -23.79 -13.63
C ILE A 11 11.22 -24.64 -14.10
N PRO A 12 10.39 -25.15 -13.18
CA PRO A 12 9.15 -25.85 -13.55
C PRO A 12 8.27 -24.96 -14.47
N PRO A 13 7.63 -25.52 -15.52
CA PRO A 13 6.90 -24.73 -16.51
C PRO A 13 5.84 -23.79 -15.91
N LEU A 14 5.15 -24.24 -14.85
CA LEU A 14 4.15 -23.42 -14.15
C LEU A 14 4.77 -22.15 -13.55
N LEU A 15 5.90 -22.27 -12.85
CA LEU A 15 6.57 -21.12 -12.24
C LEU A 15 7.13 -20.17 -13.31
N LYS A 16 7.63 -20.73 -14.42
CA LYS A 16 8.16 -19.95 -15.55
C LYS A 16 7.09 -19.08 -16.21
N LEU A 17 5.85 -19.54 -16.26
CA LEU A 17 4.73 -18.84 -16.91
C LEU A 17 3.84 -18.06 -15.92
N ALA A 18 4.04 -18.20 -14.61
CA ALA A 18 3.17 -17.64 -13.57
C ALA A 18 2.95 -16.13 -13.72
N ALA A 19 4.03 -15.36 -13.93
CA ALA A 19 3.93 -13.90 -14.08
C ALA A 19 3.08 -13.50 -15.30
N LEU A 20 3.21 -14.21 -16.42
CA LEU A 20 2.43 -13.97 -17.63
C LEU A 20 0.95 -14.27 -17.39
N ILE A 21 0.64 -15.43 -16.80
CA ILE A 21 -0.73 -15.85 -16.50
C ILE A 21 -1.41 -14.86 -15.55
N VAL A 22 -0.75 -14.50 -14.43
CA VAL A 22 -1.29 -13.57 -13.44
C VAL A 22 -1.52 -12.18 -14.05
N THR A 23 -0.62 -11.72 -14.94
CA THR A 23 -0.78 -10.42 -15.61
C THR A 23 -1.98 -10.41 -16.55
N ILE A 24 -2.15 -11.46 -17.36
CA ILE A 24 -3.30 -11.58 -18.27
C ILE A 24 -4.61 -11.64 -17.47
N LEU A 25 -4.65 -12.45 -16.40
CA LEU A 25 -5.82 -12.53 -15.53
C LEU A 25 -6.13 -11.18 -14.86
N GLY A 26 -5.12 -10.48 -14.35
CA GLY A 26 -5.27 -9.16 -13.75
C GLY A 26 -5.83 -8.13 -14.74
N LEU A 27 -5.34 -8.14 -15.99
CA LEU A 27 -5.83 -7.25 -17.04
C LEU A 27 -7.31 -7.52 -17.37
N LEU A 28 -7.69 -8.78 -17.55
CA LEU A 28 -9.07 -9.16 -17.87
C LEU A 28 -10.03 -8.77 -16.74
N LEU A 29 -9.65 -9.03 -15.48
CA LEU A 29 -10.44 -8.64 -14.32
C LEU A 29 -10.58 -7.11 -14.19
N ALA A 30 -9.50 -6.37 -14.43
CA ALA A 30 -9.52 -4.91 -14.38
C ALA A 30 -10.43 -4.30 -15.45
N LEU A 31 -10.41 -4.83 -16.68
CA LEU A 31 -11.29 -4.39 -17.76
C LEU A 31 -12.76 -4.62 -17.42
N GLU A 32 -13.10 -5.79 -16.88
CA GLU A 32 -14.46 -6.08 -16.47
C GLU A 32 -14.90 -5.17 -15.33
N LEU A 33 -14.08 -4.99 -14.28
CA LEU A 33 -14.38 -4.07 -13.19
C LEU A 33 -14.58 -2.63 -13.68
N ALA A 34 -13.77 -2.17 -14.63
CA ALA A 34 -13.90 -0.85 -15.24
C ALA A 34 -15.24 -0.70 -15.98
N SER A 35 -15.69 -1.72 -16.72
CA SER A 35 -16.99 -1.70 -17.42
C SER A 35 -18.16 -1.56 -16.44
N LEU A 36 -18.05 -2.21 -15.27
CA LEU A 36 -19.06 -2.21 -14.22
C LEU A 36 -19.17 -0.89 -13.47
N THR A 37 -18.16 -0.01 -13.51
CA THR A 37 -18.19 1.31 -12.83
C THR A 37 -19.32 2.23 -13.29
N SER A 38 -19.79 2.04 -14.53
CA SER A 38 -20.92 2.79 -15.10
C SER A 38 -22.29 2.37 -14.55
N LYS A 39 -22.36 1.29 -13.77
CA LYS A 39 -23.59 0.69 -13.27
C LYS A 39 -23.63 0.78 -11.74
N GLN A 40 -24.78 1.18 -11.19
CA GLN A 40 -24.99 1.18 -9.75
C GLN A 40 -25.53 -0.18 -9.28
N PHE A 41 -24.65 -1.02 -8.72
CA PHE A 41 -25.01 -2.38 -8.25
C PHE A 41 -25.59 -2.41 -6.84
N LYS A 42 -25.14 -1.51 -5.96
CA LYS A 42 -25.59 -1.42 -4.56
C LYS A 42 -25.72 0.04 -4.16
N PRO A 43 -26.90 0.50 -3.70
CA PRO A 43 -27.06 1.87 -3.20
C PRO A 43 -26.09 2.21 -2.06
N THR A 44 -25.79 1.21 -1.21
CA THR A 44 -24.88 1.34 -0.07
C THR A 44 -23.78 0.28 -0.14
N PRO A 45 -22.66 0.55 -0.83
CA PRO A 45 -21.56 -0.40 -0.95
C PRO A 45 -20.76 -0.53 0.37
N HIS A 46 -20.16 -1.69 0.59
CA HIS A 46 -19.22 -1.90 1.69
C HIS A 46 -17.83 -1.38 1.31
N LEU A 47 -17.44 -0.22 1.85
CA LEU A 47 -16.26 0.52 1.41
C LEU A 47 -15.00 0.33 2.29
N ALA A 48 -15.05 -0.49 3.34
CA ALA A 48 -13.94 -0.57 4.30
C ALA A 48 -12.59 -0.94 3.64
N LEU A 49 -12.58 -1.95 2.76
CA LEU A 49 -11.37 -2.38 2.03
C LEU A 49 -10.94 -1.35 0.98
N HIS A 50 -11.90 -0.72 0.30
CA HIS A 50 -11.64 0.34 -0.66
C HIS A 50 -10.97 1.53 0.03
N HIS A 51 -11.49 1.99 1.17
CA HIS A 51 -10.89 3.07 1.96
C HIS A 51 -9.52 2.70 2.49
N PHE A 52 -9.33 1.48 3.01
CA PHE A 52 -8.01 1.04 3.46
C PHE A 52 -6.98 1.11 2.32
N SER A 53 -7.30 0.57 1.14
CA SER A 53 -6.40 0.59 -0.01
C SER A 53 -6.16 2.00 -0.54
N ASN A 54 -7.19 2.84 -0.62
CA ASN A 54 -7.11 4.17 -1.22
C ASN A 54 -6.45 5.21 -0.28
N ILE A 55 -6.54 5.02 1.04
CA ILE A 55 -5.96 5.93 2.05
C ILE A 55 -4.60 5.39 2.54
N LEU A 56 -3.87 4.67 1.68
CA LEU A 56 -2.52 4.16 1.97
C LEU A 56 -2.44 3.36 3.29
N GLY A 57 -3.43 2.51 3.55
CA GLY A 57 -3.52 1.76 4.81
C GLY A 57 -3.67 2.63 6.05
N PHE A 58 -4.26 3.83 5.90
CA PHE A 58 -4.35 4.89 6.91
C PHE A 58 -3.02 5.47 7.38
N PHE A 59 -1.92 5.20 6.67
CA PHE A 59 -0.58 5.63 7.08
C PHE A 59 -0.46 7.14 7.30
N PRO A 60 -0.86 8.04 6.37
CA PRO A 60 -0.74 9.48 6.60
C PRO A 60 -1.62 9.97 7.76
N ALA A 61 -2.81 9.38 7.93
CA ALA A 61 -3.74 9.75 9.00
C ALA A 61 -3.18 9.41 10.38
N ILE A 62 -2.41 8.33 10.49
CA ILE A 62 -1.75 7.91 11.72
C ILE A 62 -0.41 8.65 11.88
N ILE A 63 0.53 8.45 10.96
CA ILE A 63 1.93 8.86 11.12
C ILE A 63 2.10 10.38 11.04
N HIS A 64 1.51 11.05 10.04
CA HIS A 64 1.68 12.50 9.88
C HIS A 64 0.93 13.30 10.96
N ARG A 65 0.05 12.66 11.74
CA ARG A 65 -0.66 13.31 12.85
C ARG A 65 -0.07 12.94 14.20
N PHE A 66 0.17 11.66 14.43
CA PHE A 66 0.61 11.14 15.73
C PHE A 66 2.04 11.58 16.08
N ILE A 67 2.99 11.40 15.17
CA ILE A 67 4.40 11.70 15.44
C ILE A 67 4.62 13.21 15.68
N PRO A 68 4.10 14.13 14.84
CA PRO A 68 4.26 15.56 15.10
C PRO A 68 3.57 15.99 16.40
N LYS A 69 2.37 15.46 16.68
CA LYS A 69 1.67 15.75 17.94
C LYS A 69 2.51 15.33 19.15
N LEU A 70 3.09 14.13 19.12
CA LEU A 70 3.94 13.65 20.21
C LEU A 70 5.15 14.57 20.42
N ASN A 71 5.83 14.95 19.34
CA ASN A 71 6.98 15.85 19.40
C ASN A 71 6.61 17.24 19.96
N LEU A 72 5.48 17.79 19.51
CA LEU A 72 5.01 19.10 19.97
C LEU A 72 4.60 19.07 21.45
N VAL A 73 3.90 18.02 21.89
CA VAL A 73 3.52 17.85 23.30
C VAL A 73 4.76 17.71 24.17
N LEU A 74 5.74 16.89 23.75
CA LEU A 74 6.98 16.74 24.50
C LEU A 74 7.77 18.06 24.56
N GLY A 75 7.93 18.75 23.43
CA GLY A 75 8.61 20.03 23.36
C GLY A 75 7.94 21.09 24.25
N GLN A 76 6.60 21.20 24.19
CA GLN A 76 5.84 22.12 25.03
C GLN A 76 5.92 21.75 26.51
N THR A 77 5.93 20.46 26.86
CA THR A 77 6.08 20.01 28.25
C THR A 77 7.46 20.39 28.80
N ILE A 78 8.52 20.17 28.03
CA ILE A 78 9.89 20.54 28.44
C ILE A 78 10.01 22.06 28.60
N ALA A 79 9.54 22.84 27.62
CA ALA A 79 9.57 24.30 27.69
C ALA A 79 8.79 24.81 28.91
N SER A 80 7.52 24.42 29.06
CA SER A 80 6.65 24.97 30.11
C SER A 80 6.90 24.45 31.53
N GLN A 81 7.43 23.24 31.69
CA GLN A 81 7.58 22.60 33.01
C GLN A 81 9.02 22.50 33.49
N ILE A 82 10.02 22.66 32.62
CA ILE A 82 11.43 22.42 32.97
C ILE A 82 12.31 23.63 32.69
N VAL A 83 12.12 24.33 31.56
CA VAL A 83 13.07 25.37 31.11
C VAL A 83 12.53 26.79 31.36
N ASP A 84 11.32 27.10 30.91
CA ASP A 84 10.76 28.46 30.85
C ASP A 84 9.83 28.79 32.03
N GLN A 85 10.17 28.34 33.25
CA GLN A 85 9.35 28.57 34.46
C GLN A 85 9.44 29.99 35.07
N THR A 86 9.98 30.97 34.34
CA THR A 86 10.04 32.38 34.76
C THR A 86 9.58 33.29 33.64
#